data_AF-A0A3L6TFH1-F1
#
_entry.id   AF-A0A3L6TFH1-F1
#
_cell.length_a   1.000
_cell.length_b   1.000
_cell.length_c   1.000
_cell.angle_alpha   90.00
_cell.angle_beta   90.00
_cell.angle_gamma   90.00
#
_symmetry.space_group_name_H-M   'P 1'
#
loop_
_entity.id
_entity.type
_entity.pdbx_description
1 polymer ?
#
loop_
_entity_poly.entity_id
_entity_poly.type
_entity_poly.pdbx_seq_one_letter_code
_entity_poly.pdbx_strand_id
1 'polypeptide(L)'
;MKYVDGWEWDPIDPPSRPVAGIPPTFVNGKIYWMVDPNLGPFSARCEIVAFNVDTEEFEILQGPPCTHGSGHMTILELQGALCISYSDQRRNTVDLWMMKDDGIWLMEYHIVLDKLAENTAPLAIDPTDGRILLNTGWSLGYYDPRTSSI
;
A
#
# COMPACT_ATOMS: atom_id res chain seq x y z
N MET A 1 -23.02 16.37 -13.47
CA MET A 1 -21.65 16.10 -13.96
C MET A 1 -21.50 14.59 -13.94
N LYS A 2 -21.30 13.82 -15.02
CA LYS A 2 -21.36 13.99 -16.47
C LYS A 2 -22.22 12.82 -16.98
N TYR A 3 -23.07 13.07 -17.98
CA TYR A 3 -23.63 11.98 -18.78
C TYR A 3 -22.48 11.32 -19.54
N VAL A 4 -22.34 10.01 -19.39
CA VAL A 4 -21.48 9.20 -20.26
C VAL A 4 -22.39 8.76 -21.41
N ASP A 5 -22.15 9.32 -22.59
CA ASP A 5 -22.86 8.94 -23.81
C ASP A 5 -22.61 7.45 -24.10
N GLY A 6 -23.67 6.63 -24.04
CA GLY A 6 -23.75 5.33 -24.69
C GLY A 6 -22.88 4.18 -24.13
N TRP A 7 -22.28 4.31 -22.95
CA TRP A 7 -21.66 3.17 -22.25
C TRP A 7 -22.63 2.68 -21.18
N GLU A 8 -23.22 1.50 -21.40
CA GLU A 8 -23.91 0.79 -20.33
C GLU A 8 -22.89 0.52 -19.22
N TRP A 9 -23.13 1.09 -18.05
CA TRP A 9 -22.37 0.79 -16.85
C TRP A 9 -22.91 -0.51 -16.29
N ASP A 10 -22.09 -1.57 -16.32
CA ASP A 10 -22.39 -2.82 -15.65
C ASP A 10 -21.91 -2.73 -14.19
N PRO A 11 -22.82 -2.56 -13.20
CA PRO A 11 -22.43 -2.41 -11.82
C PRO A 11 -21.99 -3.76 -11.23
N ILE A 12 -20.92 -3.73 -10.44
CA ILE A 12 -20.48 -4.85 -9.60
C ILE A 12 -20.94 -4.57 -8.17
N ASP A 13 -21.42 -5.61 -7.48
CA ASP A 13 -21.82 -5.50 -6.07
C ASP A 13 -20.66 -4.99 -5.21
N PRO A 14 -20.89 -4.08 -4.25
CA PRO A 14 -19.83 -3.50 -3.45
C PRO A 14 -19.18 -4.54 -2.51
N PRO A 15 -17.91 -4.35 -2.11
CA PRO A 15 -17.25 -5.23 -1.16
C PRO A 15 -17.95 -5.22 0.21
N SER A 16 -17.84 -6.32 0.94
CA SER A 16 -18.41 -6.47 2.30
C SER A 16 -17.71 -5.62 3.38
N ARG A 17 -16.59 -4.96 3.04
CA ARG A 17 -15.81 -4.10 3.93
C ARG A 17 -15.71 -2.69 3.35
N PRO A 18 -15.79 -1.64 4.18
CA PRO A 18 -15.54 -0.29 3.73
C PRO A 18 -14.06 -0.10 3.37
N VAL A 19 -13.79 0.41 2.18
CA VAL A 19 -12.43 0.73 1.73
C VAL A 19 -12.02 2.14 2.18
N ALA A 20 -10.76 2.31 2.57
CA ALA A 20 -10.19 3.59 2.93
C ALA A 20 -10.11 4.53 1.72
N GLY A 21 -10.07 5.85 1.96
CA GLY A 21 -9.86 6.87 0.92
C GLY A 21 -8.44 6.92 0.34
N ILE A 22 -7.71 5.81 0.39
CA ILE A 22 -6.35 5.64 -0.13
C ILE A 22 -6.45 5.08 -1.56
N PRO A 23 -5.61 5.53 -2.51
CA PRO A 23 -5.60 4.97 -3.86
C PRO A 23 -5.38 3.45 -3.87
N PRO A 24 -6.12 2.69 -4.71
CA PRO A 24 -5.84 1.27 -4.89
C PRO A 24 -4.56 1.03 -5.68
N THR A 25 -4.14 -0.24 -5.68
CA THR A 25 -3.09 -0.72 -6.57
C THR A 25 -3.55 -1.96 -7.35
N PHE A 26 -2.97 -2.18 -8.53
CA PHE A 26 -3.25 -3.34 -9.36
C PHE A 26 -2.01 -4.24 -9.43
N VAL A 27 -2.17 -5.50 -9.04
CA VAL A 27 -1.09 -6.50 -9.02
C VAL A 27 -1.67 -7.83 -9.49
N ASN A 28 -1.02 -8.48 -10.46
CA ASN A 28 -1.33 -9.85 -10.89
C ASN A 28 -2.82 -10.14 -11.14
N GLY A 29 -3.52 -9.25 -11.87
CA GLY A 29 -4.93 -9.44 -12.24
C GLY A 29 -5.94 -9.03 -11.15
N LYS A 30 -5.46 -8.52 -10.01
CA LYS A 30 -6.31 -8.08 -8.91
C LYS A 30 -6.10 -6.61 -8.57
N ILE A 31 -7.17 -5.93 -8.18
CA ILE A 31 -7.13 -4.58 -7.64
C ILE A 31 -7.25 -4.68 -6.11
N TYR A 32 -6.43 -3.94 -5.39
CA TYR A 32 -6.35 -4.01 -3.93
C TYR A 32 -6.59 -2.65 -3.28
N TRP A 33 -7.36 -2.64 -2.21
CA TRP A 33 -7.62 -1.49 -1.35
C TRP A 33 -7.36 -1.83 0.11
N MET A 34 -6.90 -0.84 0.88
CA MET A 34 -6.91 -0.94 2.34
C MET A 34 -8.35 -0.84 2.84
N VAL A 35 -8.72 -1.68 3.81
CA VAL A 35 -9.96 -1.49 4.59
C VAL A 35 -9.79 -0.26 5.49
N ASP A 36 -10.85 0.52 5.65
CA ASP A 36 -10.84 1.68 6.55
C ASP A 36 -10.70 1.21 8.01
N PRO A 37 -9.59 1.54 8.70
CA PRO A 37 -9.34 1.07 10.06
C PRO A 37 -10.31 1.68 11.08
N ASN A 38 -11.02 2.76 10.75
CA ASN A 38 -11.97 3.43 11.65
C ASN A 38 -13.39 2.89 11.55
N LEU A 39 -13.70 2.11 10.52
CA LEU A 39 -15.07 1.65 10.20
C LEU A 39 -15.27 0.14 10.39
N GLY A 40 -14.29 -0.55 10.99
CA GLY A 40 -14.30 -1.99 11.24
C GLY A 40 -13.92 -2.38 12.68
N PRO A 41 -13.96 -3.68 13.01
CA PRO A 41 -13.46 -4.16 14.30
C PRO A 41 -11.95 -3.93 14.43
N PHE A 42 -11.49 -3.57 15.62
CA PHE A 42 -10.05 -3.47 15.90
C PHE A 42 -9.38 -4.84 15.71
N SER A 43 -8.48 -4.92 14.73
CA SER A 43 -7.68 -6.12 14.43
C SER A 43 -6.19 -5.84 14.66
N ALA A 44 -5.43 -6.87 15.04
CA ALA A 44 -3.97 -6.78 15.14
C ALA A 44 -3.28 -6.68 13.76
N ARG A 45 -4.01 -6.98 12.68
CA ARG A 45 -3.52 -6.96 11.30
C ARG A 45 -4.43 -6.10 10.45
N CYS A 46 -3.86 -5.50 9.42
CA CYS A 46 -4.64 -4.73 8.47
C CYS A 46 -5.51 -5.68 7.63
N GLU A 47 -6.71 -5.25 7.25
CA GLU A 47 -7.53 -5.97 6.27
C GLU A 47 -7.39 -5.31 4.91
N ILE A 48 -7.39 -6.13 3.86
CA ILE A 48 -7.25 -5.68 2.47
C ILE A 48 -8.43 -6.24 1.70
N VAL A 49 -9.09 -5.39 0.93
CA VAL A 49 -10.07 -5.83 -0.07
C VAL A 49 -9.30 -6.11 -1.35
N ALA A 50 -9.45 -7.31 -1.91
CA ALA A 50 -8.97 -7.65 -3.24
C ALA A 50 -10.16 -7.91 -4.16
N PHE A 51 -10.11 -7.35 -5.36
CA PHE A 51 -11.06 -7.59 -6.44
C PHE A 51 -10.36 -8.33 -7.57
N ASN A 52 -10.87 -9.51 -7.93
CA ASN A 52 -10.37 -10.25 -9.07
C ASN A 52 -11.07 -9.78 -10.34
N VAL A 53 -10.29 -9.24 -11.27
CA VAL A 53 -10.83 -8.69 -12.53
C VAL A 53 -11.38 -9.79 -13.43
N ASP A 54 -10.84 -11.01 -13.37
CA ASP A 54 -11.27 -12.12 -14.24
C ASP A 54 -12.57 -12.76 -13.75
N THR A 55 -12.78 -12.84 -12.43
CA THR A 55 -13.96 -13.47 -11.84
C THR A 55 -15.01 -12.47 -11.36
N GLU A 56 -14.68 -11.18 -11.35
CA GLU A 56 -15.51 -10.08 -10.83
C GLU A 56 -15.92 -10.28 -9.36
N GLU A 57 -15.07 -10.95 -8.57
CA GLU A 57 -15.35 -11.28 -7.18
C GLU A 57 -14.43 -10.53 -6.20
N PHE A 58 -14.99 -10.20 -5.05
CA PHE A 58 -14.25 -9.62 -3.92
C PHE A 58 -13.86 -10.69 -2.90
N GLU A 59 -12.65 -10.55 -2.36
CA GLU A 59 -12.17 -11.31 -1.21
C GLU A 59 -11.55 -10.37 -0.17
N ILE A 60 -11.53 -10.82 1.09
CA ILE A 60 -10.86 -10.11 2.19
C ILE A 60 -9.60 -10.85 2.57
N LEU A 61 -8.46 -10.17 2.45
CA LEU A 61 -7.14 -10.70 2.78
C LEU A 61 -6.63 -10.11 4.09
N GLN A 62 -5.82 -10.90 4.80
CA GLN A 62 -5.08 -10.43 5.95
C GLN A 62 -3.75 -9.80 5.50
N GLY A 63 -3.53 -8.58 5.97
CA GLY A 63 -2.34 -7.79 5.73
C GLY A 63 -1.20 -8.05 6.72
N PRO A 64 -0.16 -7.20 6.68
CA PRO A 64 0.88 -7.18 7.70
C PRO A 64 0.29 -6.76 9.07
N PRO A 65 1.05 -6.93 10.17
CA PRO A 65 0.69 -6.38 11.46
C PRO A 65 0.37 -4.88 11.35
N CYS A 66 -0.79 -4.49 11.86
CA CYS A 66 -1.25 -3.12 11.82
C CYS A 66 -0.71 -2.40 13.06
N THR A 67 0.13 -1.39 12.86
CA THR A 67 0.50 -0.45 13.93
C THR A 67 -0.61 0.57 14.10
N HIS A 68 -1.43 0.40 15.13
CA HIS A 68 -2.43 1.39 15.54
C HIS A 68 -1.69 2.63 16.05
N GLY A 69 -1.70 3.71 15.26
CA GLY A 69 -0.97 4.93 15.54
C GLY A 69 -1.34 6.04 14.57
N SER A 70 -0.75 7.22 14.74
CA SER A 70 -0.97 8.39 13.88
C SER A 70 -0.16 8.35 12.57
N GLY A 71 0.33 7.18 12.17
CA GLY A 71 1.07 7.03 10.92
C GLY A 71 0.16 6.91 9.71
N HIS A 72 0.76 7.01 8.51
CA HIS A 72 0.05 6.94 7.25
C HIS A 72 0.34 5.62 6.54
N MET A 73 -0.72 4.89 6.15
CA MET A 73 -0.60 3.64 5.40
C MET A 73 -0.87 3.87 3.92
N THR A 74 -0.12 3.20 3.05
CA THR A 74 -0.43 3.12 1.61
C THR A 74 -0.31 1.69 1.12
N ILE A 75 -1.06 1.36 0.08
CA ILE A 75 -0.97 0.11 -0.66
C ILE A 75 -0.43 0.41 -2.05
N LEU A 76 0.53 -0.38 -2.52
CA LEU A 76 1.23 -0.12 -3.77
C LEU A 76 1.81 -1.40 -4.37
N GLU A 77 2.25 -1.31 -5.62
CA GLU A 77 2.95 -2.36 -6.33
C GLU A 77 4.44 -1.99 -6.39
N LEU A 78 5.31 -2.92 -6.03
CA LEU A 78 6.74 -2.81 -6.27
C LEU A 78 7.28 -4.17 -6.71
N GLN A 79 7.99 -4.21 -7.85
CA GLN A 79 8.63 -5.41 -8.40
C GLN A 79 7.68 -6.59 -8.61
N GLY A 80 6.44 -6.33 -8.98
CA GLY A 80 5.36 -7.31 -9.18
C GLY A 80 4.72 -7.82 -7.89
N ALA A 81 5.12 -7.29 -6.73
CA ALA A 81 4.60 -7.69 -5.43
C ALA A 81 3.62 -6.65 -4.87
N LEU A 82 2.58 -7.14 -4.20
CA LEU A 82 1.69 -6.31 -3.41
C LEU A 82 2.43 -5.85 -2.16
N CYS A 83 2.50 -4.53 -1.96
CA CYS A 83 3.23 -3.91 -0.88
C CYS A 83 2.32 -3.02 -0.05
N ILE A 84 2.66 -2.89 1.23
CA ILE A 84 2.06 -1.90 2.15
C ILE A 84 3.20 -1.11 2.78
N SER A 85 3.11 0.21 2.71
CA SER A 85 4.02 1.09 3.43
C SER A 85 3.31 1.74 4.63
N TYR A 86 4.03 1.88 5.74
CA TYR A 86 3.57 2.60 6.93
C TYR A 86 4.60 3.67 7.29
N SER A 87 4.17 4.93 7.28
CA SER A 87 4.99 6.10 7.58
C SER A 87 4.69 6.61 8.99
N ASP A 88 5.67 6.57 9.89
CA ASP A 88 5.58 7.13 11.26
C ASP A 88 6.45 8.39 11.38
N GLN A 89 5.79 9.54 11.37
CA GLN A 89 6.47 10.84 11.47
C GLN A 89 7.09 11.11 12.84
N ARG A 90 6.58 10.48 13.91
CA ARG A 90 7.15 10.68 15.25
C ARG A 90 8.51 10.02 15.35
N ARG A 91 8.73 8.96 14.59
CA ARG A 91 9.98 8.20 14.52
C ARG A 91 10.80 8.52 13.28
N ASN A 92 10.23 9.28 12.34
CA ASN A 92 10.75 9.49 10.99
C ASN A 92 11.08 8.17 10.27
N THR A 93 10.20 7.17 10.39
CA THR A 93 10.41 5.85 9.79
C THR A 93 9.37 5.54 8.73
N VAL A 94 9.77 4.76 7.72
CA VAL A 94 8.88 4.10 6.76
C VAL A 94 9.14 2.61 6.80
N ASP A 95 8.14 1.84 7.21
CA ASP A 95 8.17 0.38 7.15
C ASP A 95 7.54 -0.06 5.83
N LEU A 96 8.24 -0.87 5.04
CA LEU A 96 7.75 -1.41 3.78
C LEU A 96 7.62 -2.93 3.89
N TRP A 97 6.36 -3.37 3.84
CA TRP A 97 5.98 -4.78 3.86
C TRP A 97 5.67 -5.23 2.43
N MET A 98 6.13 -6.43 2.08
CA MET A 98 5.82 -7.06 0.79
C MET A 98 5.18 -8.41 1.00
N MET A 99 4.16 -8.69 0.21
CA MET A 99 3.54 -10.01 0.14
C MET A 99 4.41 -10.95 -0.70
N LYS A 100 4.68 -12.14 -0.17
CA LYS A 100 5.34 -13.24 -0.88
C LYS A 100 4.31 -14.14 -1.55
N ASP A 101 4.78 -15.05 -2.41
CA ASP A 101 3.92 -15.91 -3.24
C ASP A 101 2.96 -16.80 -2.43
N ASP A 102 3.27 -17.09 -1.17
CA ASP A 102 2.44 -17.86 -0.24
C ASP A 102 1.43 -16.99 0.57
N GLY A 103 1.32 -15.70 0.23
CA GLY A 103 0.47 -14.74 0.95
C GLY A 103 1.06 -14.27 2.28
N ILE A 104 2.29 -14.66 2.62
CA ILE A 104 2.97 -14.20 3.83
C ILE A 104 3.50 -12.78 3.60
N TRP A 105 3.31 -11.93 4.60
CA TRP A 105 3.88 -10.59 4.63
C TRP A 105 5.21 -10.58 5.36
N LEU A 106 6.24 -10.08 4.69
CA LEU A 106 7.56 -9.82 5.28
C LEU A 106 7.86 -8.34 5.23
N MET A 107 8.44 -7.82 6.33
CA MET A 107 8.98 -6.47 6.36
C MET A 107 10.34 -6.51 5.66
N GLU A 108 10.36 -6.02 4.43
CA GLU A 108 11.57 -6.04 3.60
C GLU A 108 12.47 -4.85 3.90
N TYR A 109 11.88 -3.70 4.24
CA TYR A 109 12.64 -2.50 4.56
C TYR A 109 12.10 -1.77 5.78
N HIS A 110 13.03 -1.32 6.61
CA HIS A 110 12.81 -0.36 7.69
C HIS A 110 13.67 0.86 7.38
N ILE A 111 13.04 1.91 6.86
CA ILE A 111 13.71 3.11 6.38
C ILE A 111 13.67 4.15 7.49
N VAL A 112 14.83 4.69 7.86
CA VAL A 112 14.95 5.78 8.83
C VAL A 112 15.43 7.03 8.10
N LEU A 113 14.69 8.12 8.22
CA LEU A 113 15.01 9.42 7.61
C LEU A 113 15.25 10.48 8.68
N ASP A 114 16.02 11.52 8.36
CA ASP A 114 16.22 12.65 9.28
C ASP A 114 14.92 13.42 9.50
N LYS A 115 14.08 13.51 8.46
CA LYS A 115 12.79 14.18 8.49
C LYS A 115 11.82 13.51 7.52
N LEU A 116 10.63 13.17 8.01
CA LEU A 116 9.58 12.53 7.24
C LEU A 116 8.42 13.49 6.97
N ALA A 117 8.09 13.72 5.69
CA ALA A 117 6.84 14.40 5.33
C ALA A 117 5.64 13.42 5.43
N GLU A 118 4.44 13.95 5.62
CA GLU A 118 3.19 13.15 5.73
C GLU A 118 2.97 12.25 4.51
N ASN A 119 3.31 12.76 3.33
CA ASN A 119 3.16 12.08 2.05
C ASN A 119 4.42 11.33 1.61
N THR A 120 5.33 11.02 2.54
CA THR A 120 6.51 10.21 2.20
C THR A 120 6.06 8.81 1.80
N ALA A 121 6.46 8.37 0.62
CA ALA A 121 6.08 7.06 0.10
C ALA A 121 7.19 6.48 -0.79
N PRO A 122 7.41 5.16 -0.73
CA PRO A 122 8.21 4.47 -1.73
C PRO A 122 7.51 4.46 -3.08
N LEU A 123 8.28 4.59 -4.16
CA LEU A 123 7.79 4.67 -5.53
C LEU A 123 8.31 3.54 -6.41
N ALA A 124 9.58 3.16 -6.24
CA ALA A 124 10.23 2.12 -7.04
C ALA A 124 11.43 1.54 -6.28
N ILE A 125 11.86 0.34 -6.68
CA ILE A 125 13.11 -0.28 -6.21
C ILE A 125 13.97 -0.53 -7.45
N ASP A 126 15.18 0.04 -7.45
CA ASP A 126 16.14 -0.13 -8.53
C ASP A 126 16.54 -1.62 -8.64
N PRO A 127 16.32 -2.27 -9.80
CA PRO A 127 16.62 -3.69 -9.97
C PRO A 127 18.12 -3.99 -10.00
N THR A 128 18.98 -2.99 -10.21
CA THR A 128 20.43 -3.14 -10.35
C THR A 128 21.11 -3.20 -8.99
N ASP A 129 20.74 -2.28 -8.09
CA ASP A 129 21.44 -2.09 -6.83
C ASP A 129 20.53 -2.17 -5.59
N GLY A 130 19.21 -2.23 -5.76
CA GLY A 130 18.23 -2.36 -4.69
C GLY A 130 17.91 -1.05 -3.96
N ARG A 131 18.37 0.11 -4.47
CA ARG A 131 18.02 1.42 -3.89
C ARG A 131 16.54 1.71 -4.09
N ILE A 132 15.94 2.37 -3.10
CA ILE A 132 14.51 2.66 -3.07
C ILE A 132 14.30 4.11 -3.47
N LEU A 133 13.60 4.36 -4.57
CA LEU A 133 13.16 5.69 -4.92
C LEU A 133 12.03 6.10 -3.97
N LEU A 134 12.25 7.16 -3.19
CA LEU A 134 11.28 7.74 -2.28
C LEU A 134 10.79 9.08 -2.80
N ASN A 135 9.49 9.31 -2.67
CA ASN A 135 8.96 10.67 -2.58
C ASN A 135 9.07 11.10 -1.12
N THR A 136 9.82 12.16 -0.83
CA THR A 136 9.98 12.70 0.53
C THR A 136 8.99 13.84 0.83
N GLY A 137 8.04 14.10 -0.06
CA GLY A 137 7.11 15.21 0.01
C GLY A 137 7.66 16.54 -0.52
N TRP A 138 8.99 16.73 -0.46
CA TRP A 138 9.68 17.92 -0.99
C TRP A 138 10.53 17.62 -2.21
N SER A 139 11.05 16.39 -2.32
CA SER A 139 11.92 15.94 -3.40
C SER A 139 11.80 14.44 -3.63
N LEU A 140 12.34 13.99 -4.76
CA LEU A 140 12.62 12.58 -4.99
C LEU A 140 14.07 12.27 -4.60
N GLY A 141 14.31 11.11 -3.99
CA GLY A 141 15.64 10.67 -3.60
C GLY A 141 15.75 9.15 -3.55
N TYR A 142 16.95 8.62 -3.80
CA TYR A 142 17.22 7.19 -3.70
C TYR A 142 17.77 6.85 -2.32
N TYR A 143 17.02 6.12 -1.53
CA TYR A 143 17.50 5.54 -0.29
C TYR A 143 18.31 4.28 -0.57
N ASP A 144 19.55 4.23 -0.09
CA ASP A 144 20.36 3.02 -0.09
C ASP A 144 20.17 2.25 1.24
N PRO A 145 19.51 1.08 1.21
CA PRO A 145 19.27 0.28 2.41
C PRO A 145 20.56 -0.31 3.00
N ARG A 146 21.68 -0.32 2.26
CA ARG A 146 22.98 -0.80 2.77
C ARG A 146 23.67 0.21 3.65
N THR A 147 23.53 1.50 3.33
CA THR A 147 24.17 2.61 4.05
C THR A 147 23.20 3.38 4.93
N SER A 148 21.89 3.08 4.84
CA SER A 148 20.81 3.78 5.53
C SER A 148 20.79 5.29 5.26
N SER A 149 21.00 5.68 4.00
CA SER A 149 21.09 7.10 3.60
C SER A 149 20.41 7.35 2.26
N ILE A 150 19.91 8.58 2.05
CA ILE A 150 19.47 9.11 0.75
C ILE A 150 20.66 9.68 -0.02
#